data_AF-V9DC40-F1
#
_entry.id   AF-V9DC40-F1
#
_cell.length_a   1.000
_cell.length_b   1.000
_cell.length_c   1.000
_cell.angle_alpha   90.00
_cell.angle_beta   90.00
_cell.angle_gamma   90.00
#
_symmetry.space_group_name_H-M   'P 1'
#
loop_
_entity.id
_entity.type
_entity.pdbx_description
1 polymer ?
#
loop_
_entity_poly.entity_id
_entity_poly.type
_entity_poly.pdbx_seq_one_letter_code
_entity_poly.pdbx_strand_id
1 'polypeptide(L)'
;MGVRGKRNYVSKFQDIFRQTDRVDDRKLEVDNVMRKQYGLQGPLSWSEFTFYAWRQRVRDQRANNTANVLDTLQAVKAGSIANEITKAVMRYCYDHAAKPPRSKDQVEWTMETHGDLFVALLGTPNALGAGWLLADHNDELGGYIVDKIITSGVDGGLNIVFKSVKG
;
A
#
# COMPACT_ATOMS: atom_id res chain seq x y z
N MET A 1 -13.12 -38.57 -8.31
CA MET A 1 -11.84 -38.15 -7.69
C MET A 1 -11.35 -36.88 -8.37
N GLY A 2 -10.94 -35.86 -7.60
CA GLY A 2 -10.16 -34.66 -8.00
C GLY A 2 -10.81 -33.75 -9.07
N VAL A 3 -11.04 -32.45 -8.91
CA VAL A 3 -10.15 -31.42 -8.37
C VAL A 3 -11.02 -30.27 -7.82
N ARG A 4 -11.38 -30.33 -6.54
CA ARG A 4 -11.81 -29.15 -5.76
C ARG A 4 -10.53 -28.53 -5.18
N GLY A 5 -10.19 -27.28 -5.53
CA GLY A 5 -9.13 -26.58 -4.79
C GLY A 5 -8.36 -25.43 -5.46
N LYS A 6 -8.68 -24.98 -6.68
CA LYS A 6 -7.87 -23.97 -7.40
C LYS A 6 -8.55 -22.62 -7.67
N ARG A 7 -9.55 -22.22 -6.88
CA ARG A 7 -10.13 -20.87 -6.92
C ARG A 7 -10.38 -20.36 -5.51
N ASN A 8 -9.36 -19.94 -4.76
CA ASN A 8 -9.64 -19.19 -3.53
C ASN A 8 -8.51 -18.34 -2.92
N TYR A 9 -7.37 -18.12 -3.58
CA TYR A 9 -6.31 -17.31 -2.96
C TYR A 9 -6.46 -15.81 -3.27
N VAL A 10 -6.83 -15.47 -4.51
CA VAL A 10 -7.00 -14.07 -4.94
C VAL A 10 -8.22 -13.39 -4.28
N SER A 11 -9.33 -14.12 -4.14
CA SER A 11 -10.51 -13.64 -3.41
C SER A 11 -10.21 -13.45 -1.93
N LYS A 12 -9.52 -14.42 -1.30
CA LYS A 12 -9.07 -14.28 0.09
C LYS A 12 -8.17 -13.06 0.29
N PHE A 13 -7.18 -12.84 -0.57
CA PHE A 13 -6.30 -11.67 -0.49
C PHE A 13 -7.04 -10.34 -0.66
N GLN A 14 -8.05 -10.26 -1.53
CA GLN A 14 -8.86 -9.06 -1.71
C GLN A 14 -9.86 -8.83 -0.57
N ASP A 15 -10.37 -9.90 0.05
CA ASP A 15 -11.23 -9.85 1.23
C ASP A 15 -10.44 -9.55 2.52
N ILE A 16 -9.11 -9.79 2.53
CA ILE A 16 -8.19 -9.48 3.63
C ILE A 16 -8.03 -7.96 3.83
N PHE A 17 -8.01 -7.17 2.77
CA PHE A 17 -7.85 -5.71 2.87
C PHE A 17 -9.14 -4.94 3.15
N ARG A 18 -10.32 -5.60 3.14
CA ARG A 18 -11.63 -4.94 3.27
C ARG A 18 -12.20 -4.85 4.68
N GLN A 19 -11.55 -5.41 5.71
CA GLN A 19 -12.13 -5.50 7.06
C GLN A 19 -11.11 -5.05 8.12
N THR A 20 -11.30 -3.83 8.62
CA THR A 20 -10.35 -3.01 9.38
C THR A 20 -10.01 -3.51 10.79
N ASP A 21 -10.86 -4.33 11.43
CA ASP A 21 -10.60 -4.87 12.77
C ASP A 21 -9.85 -6.23 12.77
N ARG A 22 -9.59 -6.79 11.59
CA ARG A 22 -8.88 -8.08 11.43
C ARG A 22 -7.46 -7.92 10.86
N VAL A 23 -6.96 -6.69 10.80
CA VAL A 23 -5.70 -6.38 10.12
C VAL A 23 -4.50 -6.97 10.85
N ASP A 24 -4.48 -6.95 12.19
CA ASP A 24 -3.37 -7.49 12.98
C ASP A 24 -3.33 -9.02 12.98
N ASP A 25 -4.47 -9.69 13.19
CA ASP A 25 -4.56 -11.16 13.14
C ASP A 25 -4.20 -11.71 11.74
N ARG A 26 -4.61 -11.02 10.68
CA ARG A 26 -4.31 -11.43 9.30
C ARG A 26 -2.89 -11.07 8.88
N LYS A 27 -2.33 -9.96 9.39
CA LYS A 27 -0.90 -9.68 9.26
C LYS A 27 -0.11 -10.84 9.86
N LEU A 28 -0.52 -11.33 11.04
CA LEU A 28 0.14 -12.45 11.71
C LEU A 28 0.10 -13.75 10.87
N GLU A 29 -1.05 -14.07 10.25
CA GLU A 29 -1.19 -15.24 9.37
C GLU A 29 -0.29 -15.14 8.13
N VAL A 30 -0.32 -13.99 7.43
CA VAL A 30 0.49 -13.78 6.23
C VAL A 30 1.98 -13.69 6.58
N ASP A 31 2.33 -13.07 7.71
CA ASP A 31 3.69 -13.02 8.26
C ASP A 31 4.22 -14.44 8.48
N ASN A 32 3.46 -15.33 9.12
CA ASN A 32 3.85 -16.74 9.28
C ASN A 32 4.12 -17.46 7.95
N VAL A 33 3.29 -17.21 6.92
CA VAL A 33 3.50 -17.78 5.58
C VAL A 33 4.79 -17.24 4.95
N MET A 34 5.00 -15.92 5.00
CA MET A 34 6.18 -15.28 4.42
C MET A 34 7.47 -15.70 5.15
N ARG A 35 7.47 -15.77 6.48
CA ARG A 35 8.62 -16.25 7.26
C ARG A 35 9.02 -17.66 6.86
N LYS A 36 8.06 -18.58 6.74
CA LYS A 36 8.33 -19.96 6.31
C LYS A 36 8.89 -20.01 4.89
N GLN A 37 8.33 -19.21 3.99
CA GLN A 37 8.73 -19.22 2.58
C GLN A 37 10.11 -18.57 2.34
N TYR A 38 10.45 -17.54 3.11
CA TYR A 38 11.66 -16.74 2.90
C TYR A 38 12.73 -16.94 3.99
N GLY A 39 12.51 -17.81 4.98
CA GLY A 39 13.48 -18.11 6.04
C GLY A 39 13.71 -16.97 7.03
N LEU A 40 12.69 -16.14 7.28
CA LEU A 40 12.81 -14.91 8.09
C LEU A 40 12.64 -15.20 9.59
N GLN A 41 13.37 -14.45 10.42
CA GLN A 41 13.31 -14.53 11.89
C GLN A 41 12.64 -13.29 12.48
N GLY A 42 11.83 -13.47 13.53
CA GLY A 42 11.12 -12.37 14.20
C GLY A 42 9.92 -11.82 13.39
N PRO A 43 9.12 -10.92 13.98
CA PRO A 43 7.97 -10.31 13.30
C PRO A 43 8.37 -9.35 12.21
N LEU A 44 7.73 -9.48 11.05
CA LEU A 44 7.92 -8.53 9.96
C LEU A 44 7.39 -7.16 10.38
N SER A 45 8.19 -6.14 10.10
CA SER A 45 7.73 -4.76 10.02
C SER A 45 6.68 -4.61 8.92
N TRP A 46 5.96 -3.49 8.93
CA TRP A 46 4.99 -3.20 7.87
C TRP A 46 5.66 -3.00 6.49
N SER A 47 6.89 -2.45 6.43
CA SER A 47 7.64 -2.30 5.19
C SER A 47 7.99 -3.66 4.59
N GLU A 48 8.60 -4.55 5.38
CA GLU A 48 8.95 -5.91 4.95
C GLU A 48 7.71 -6.71 4.53
N PHE A 49 6.63 -6.62 5.30
CA PHE A 49 5.38 -7.27 4.97
C PHE A 49 4.86 -6.84 3.59
N THR A 50 4.81 -5.53 3.34
CA THR A 50 4.37 -4.99 2.05
C THR A 50 5.29 -5.42 0.90
N PHE A 51 6.60 -5.44 1.12
CA PHE A 51 7.60 -5.88 0.14
C PHE A 51 7.41 -7.35 -0.27
N TYR A 52 7.37 -8.26 0.70
CA TYR A 52 7.26 -9.70 0.41
C TYR A 52 5.90 -10.06 -0.18
N ALA A 53 4.83 -9.37 0.22
CA ALA A 53 3.52 -9.51 -0.40
C ALA A 53 3.52 -9.10 -1.88
N TRP A 54 4.18 -7.97 -2.22
CA TRP A 54 4.37 -7.56 -3.61
C TRP A 54 5.18 -8.60 -4.40
N ARG A 55 6.33 -9.03 -3.86
CA ARG A 55 7.22 -10.00 -4.53
C ARG A 55 6.51 -11.32 -4.81
N GLN A 56 5.70 -11.79 -3.86
CA GLN A 56 4.89 -12.99 -4.04
C GLN A 56 3.85 -12.82 -5.15
N ARG A 57 3.14 -11.69 -5.19
CA ARG A 57 2.18 -11.38 -6.26
C ARG A 57 2.83 -11.38 -7.64
N VAL A 58 4.00 -10.77 -7.79
CA VAL A 58 4.75 -10.75 -9.07
C VAL A 58 5.12 -12.18 -9.49
N ARG A 59 5.63 -13.00 -8.56
CA ARG A 59 5.96 -14.42 -8.82
C ARG A 59 4.74 -15.20 -9.29
N ASP A 60 3.60 -15.04 -8.62
CA ASP A 60 2.36 -15.77 -8.96
C ASP A 60 1.80 -15.33 -10.32
N GLN A 61 1.87 -14.05 -10.67
CA GLN A 61 1.43 -13.56 -11.98
C GLN A 61 2.32 -14.08 -13.11
N ARG A 62 3.66 -14.10 -12.91
CA ARG A 62 4.60 -14.72 -13.86
C ARG A 62 4.32 -16.22 -14.03
N ALA A 63 4.10 -16.94 -12.94
CA ALA A 63 3.82 -18.37 -12.98
C ALA A 63 2.50 -18.71 -13.71
N ASN A 64 1.55 -17.77 -13.76
CA ASN A 64 0.25 -17.96 -14.41
C ASN A 64 0.17 -17.36 -15.83
N ASN A 65 1.27 -16.87 -16.40
CA ASN A 65 1.31 -16.23 -17.73
C ASN A 65 0.30 -15.09 -17.92
N THR A 66 -0.17 -14.48 -16.82
CA THR A 66 -1.18 -13.43 -16.83
C THR A 66 -0.50 -12.07 -16.84
N ALA A 67 -0.34 -11.54 -18.06
CA ALA A 67 0.13 -10.21 -18.43
C ALA A 67 1.63 -9.94 -18.24
N ASN A 68 2.15 -9.03 -19.07
CA ASN A 68 3.37 -8.27 -18.81
C ASN A 68 3.21 -7.59 -17.45
N VAL A 69 3.62 -8.26 -16.38
CA VAL A 69 3.82 -7.60 -15.10
C VAL A 69 4.91 -6.59 -15.38
N LEU A 70 4.53 -5.32 -15.54
CA LEU A 70 5.50 -4.23 -15.49
C LEU A 70 6.29 -4.47 -14.21
N ASP A 71 7.58 -4.76 -14.34
CA ASP A 71 8.47 -5.28 -13.30
C ASP A 71 8.74 -4.28 -12.17
N THR A 72 7.83 -3.34 -11.95
CA THR A 72 8.03 -2.11 -11.21
C THR A 72 6.89 -1.89 -10.24
N LEU A 73 7.24 -1.62 -8.99
CA LEU A 73 6.29 -1.20 -7.97
C LEU A 73 5.78 0.20 -8.34
N GLN A 74 4.50 0.30 -8.73
CA GLN A 74 3.90 1.57 -9.14
C GLN A 74 3.17 2.30 -8.01
N ALA A 75 2.62 1.54 -7.05
CA ALA A 75 1.88 2.13 -5.94
C ALA A 75 1.65 1.15 -4.78
N VAL A 76 1.45 1.69 -3.57
CA VAL A 76 0.88 0.99 -2.41
C VAL A 76 -0.52 1.53 -2.14
N LYS A 77 -1.52 0.64 -2.08
CA LYS A 77 -2.94 0.98 -1.92
C LYS A 77 -3.50 0.50 -0.58
N ALA A 78 -3.98 1.43 0.23
CA ALA A 78 -4.85 1.16 1.37
C ALA A 78 -6.31 1.44 0.97
N GLY A 79 -7.10 0.38 0.76
CA GLY A 79 -8.49 0.49 0.27
C GLY A 79 -9.48 1.07 1.27
N SER A 80 -9.19 0.97 2.56
CA SER A 80 -9.90 1.64 3.66
C SER A 80 -8.90 2.05 4.73
N ILE A 81 -9.18 3.17 5.38
CA ILE A 81 -8.33 3.69 6.46
C ILE A 81 -9.02 3.40 7.79
N ALA A 82 -8.44 2.47 8.55
CA ALA A 82 -8.90 2.14 9.90
C ALA A 82 -8.41 3.15 10.95
N ASN A 83 -7.24 3.72 10.72
CA ASN A 83 -6.49 4.47 11.71
C ASN A 83 -7.04 5.91 11.87
N GLU A 84 -7.50 6.25 13.08
CA GLU A 84 -8.11 7.55 13.39
C GLU A 84 -7.14 8.74 13.21
N ILE A 85 -5.84 8.54 13.46
CA ILE A 85 -4.82 9.59 13.24
C ILE A 85 -4.74 9.92 11.75
N THR A 86 -4.72 8.90 10.89
CA THR A 86 -4.70 9.08 9.43
C THR A 86 -5.97 9.80 8.96
N LYS A 87 -7.15 9.43 9.48
CA LYS A 87 -8.41 10.14 9.18
C LYS A 87 -8.37 11.60 9.61
N ALA A 88 -7.85 11.89 10.81
CA ALA A 88 -7.75 13.25 11.32
C ALA A 88 -6.84 14.12 10.44
N VAL A 89 -5.68 13.59 10.02
CA VAL A 89 -4.77 14.30 9.11
C VAL A 89 -5.40 14.49 7.72
N MET A 90 -6.12 13.49 7.21
CA MET A 90 -6.85 13.65 5.95
C MET A 90 -7.92 14.73 6.03
N ARG A 91 -8.70 14.79 7.10
CA ARG A 91 -9.68 15.87 7.36
C ARG A 91 -8.99 17.23 7.35
N TYR A 92 -7.90 17.36 8.11
CA TYR A 92 -7.11 18.58 8.15
C TYR A 92 -6.66 19.01 6.76
N CYS A 93 -6.12 18.09 5.94
CA CYS A 93 -5.68 18.41 4.59
C CYS A 93 -6.82 18.84 3.67
N TYR A 94 -8.00 18.20 3.76
CA TYR A 94 -9.17 18.59 2.98
C TYR A 94 -9.66 20.00 3.35
N ASP A 95 -9.71 20.32 4.64
CA ASP A 95 -10.18 21.61 5.13
C ASP A 95 -9.21 22.77 4.80
N HIS A 96 -7.92 22.46 4.65
CA HIS A 96 -6.85 23.45 4.42
C HIS A 96 -6.34 23.48 2.97
N ALA A 97 -6.90 22.65 2.08
CA ALA A 97 -6.60 22.75 0.66
C ALA A 97 -7.13 24.08 0.09
N ALA A 98 -6.37 24.69 -0.83
CA ALA A 98 -6.77 25.96 -1.47
C ALA A 98 -8.16 25.89 -2.15
N LYS A 99 -8.58 24.69 -2.55
CA LYS A 99 -9.95 24.37 -2.97
C LYS A 99 -10.42 23.14 -2.20
N PRO A 100 -11.16 23.31 -1.09
CA PRO A 100 -11.62 22.19 -0.28
C PRO A 100 -12.41 21.17 -1.12
N PRO A 101 -11.94 19.92 -1.22
CA PRO A 101 -12.65 18.88 -1.94
C PRO A 101 -13.94 18.50 -1.21
N ARG A 102 -14.96 18.07 -1.93
CA ARG A 102 -16.15 17.47 -1.29
C ARG A 102 -15.76 16.12 -0.68
N SER A 103 -16.52 15.69 0.32
CA SER A 103 -16.19 14.50 1.13
C SER A 103 -16.04 13.19 0.36
N LYS A 104 -16.51 13.10 -0.89
CA LYS A 104 -16.42 11.94 -1.78
C LYS A 104 -15.44 12.12 -2.93
N ASP A 105 -14.79 13.27 -3.03
CA ASP A 105 -13.92 13.58 -4.16
C ASP A 105 -12.63 12.76 -4.06
N GLN A 106 -12.15 12.32 -5.23
CA GLN A 106 -10.80 11.81 -5.33
C GLN A 106 -9.84 12.99 -5.48
N VAL A 107 -8.81 13.03 -4.64
CA VAL A 107 -7.88 14.17 -4.57
C VAL A 107 -6.47 13.66 -4.77
N GLU A 108 -5.75 14.32 -5.66
CA GLU A 108 -4.34 14.09 -5.94
C GLU A 108 -3.50 15.12 -5.19
N TRP A 109 -2.67 14.65 -4.27
CA TRP A 109 -1.76 15.44 -3.47
C TRP A 109 -0.34 15.25 -4.00
N THR A 110 0.31 16.34 -4.41
CA THR A 110 1.71 16.35 -4.86
C THR A 110 2.50 17.37 -4.06
N MET A 111 3.82 17.18 -3.97
CA MET A 111 4.70 18.15 -3.31
C MET A 111 4.59 19.55 -3.96
N GLU A 112 4.49 19.62 -5.29
CA GLU A 112 4.42 20.88 -6.04
C GLU A 112 3.13 21.66 -5.77
N THR A 113 2.00 20.96 -5.65
CA THR A 113 0.68 21.58 -5.56
C THR A 113 0.18 21.75 -4.14
N HIS A 114 0.64 20.90 -3.21
CA HIS A 114 0.11 20.80 -1.85
C HIS A 114 1.18 20.86 -0.75
N GLY A 115 2.47 20.96 -1.08
CA GLY A 115 3.58 21.24 -0.15
C GLY A 115 3.45 20.55 1.21
N ASP A 116 3.26 21.34 2.26
CA ASP A 116 3.15 20.87 3.65
C ASP A 116 2.01 19.87 3.87
N LEU A 117 0.88 19.99 3.16
CA LEU A 117 -0.23 19.03 3.27
C LEU A 117 0.15 17.67 2.68
N PHE A 118 0.94 17.65 1.60
CA PHE A 118 1.49 16.41 1.06
C PHE A 118 2.46 15.75 2.06
N VAL A 119 3.33 16.53 2.69
CA VAL A 119 4.26 16.04 3.74
C VAL A 119 3.48 15.51 4.95
N ALA A 120 2.43 16.20 5.38
CA ALA A 120 1.57 15.75 6.48
C ALA A 120 0.90 14.40 6.17
N LEU A 121 0.35 14.24 4.96
CA LEU A 121 -0.23 12.96 4.51
C LEU A 121 0.82 11.85 4.46
N LEU A 122 2.03 12.14 3.97
CA LEU A 122 3.14 11.18 3.91
C LEU A 122 3.58 10.73 5.31
N GLY A 123 3.46 11.61 6.31
CA GLY A 123 3.75 11.31 7.73
C GLY A 123 2.66 10.50 8.44
N THR A 124 1.55 10.16 7.79
CA THR A 124 0.50 9.34 8.43
C THR A 124 0.93 7.89 8.59
N PRO A 125 0.45 7.16 9.62
CA PRO A 125 0.75 5.73 9.79
C PRO A 125 0.51 4.88 8.52
N ASN A 126 -0.56 5.16 7.77
CA ASN A 126 -0.88 4.45 6.53
C ASN A 126 0.08 4.77 5.37
N ALA A 127 0.67 5.96 5.33
CA ALA A 127 1.62 6.37 4.29
C ALA A 127 3.07 6.02 4.66
N LEU A 128 3.41 6.07 5.95
CA LEU A 128 4.75 5.78 6.46
C LEU A 128 5.24 4.38 6.06
N GLY A 129 4.38 3.37 6.07
CA GLY A 129 4.76 2.02 5.64
C GLY A 129 5.27 1.97 4.19
N ALA A 130 4.70 2.78 3.30
CA ALA A 130 5.16 2.91 1.92
C ALA A 130 6.48 3.71 1.82
N GLY A 131 6.67 4.74 2.65
CA GLY A 131 7.93 5.48 2.75
C GLY A 131 9.07 4.58 3.22
N TRP A 132 8.87 3.82 4.30
CA TRP A 132 9.84 2.85 4.82
C TRP A 132 10.13 1.73 3.83
N LEU A 133 9.12 1.21 3.13
CA LEU A 133 9.31 0.24 2.05
C LEU A 133 10.31 0.76 0.99
N LEU A 134 10.16 2.02 0.56
CA LEU A 134 11.07 2.60 -0.42
C LEU A 134 12.47 2.83 0.15
N ALA A 135 12.58 3.25 1.41
CA ALA A 135 13.87 3.50 2.05
C ALA A 135 14.66 2.20 2.28
N ASP A 136 14.00 1.17 2.82
CA ASP A 136 14.63 -0.09 3.23
C ASP A 136 14.99 -0.98 2.03
N HIS A 137 14.28 -0.83 0.90
CA HIS A 137 14.47 -1.66 -0.30
C HIS A 137 14.81 -0.83 -1.55
N ASN A 138 15.41 0.35 -1.36
CA ASN A 138 15.67 1.30 -2.45
C ASN A 138 16.53 0.70 -3.58
N ASP A 139 17.55 -0.06 -3.19
CA ASP A 139 18.50 -0.67 -4.13
C ASP A 139 17.84 -1.81 -4.91
N GLU A 140 17.02 -2.64 -4.25
CA GLU A 140 16.28 -3.73 -4.88
C GLU A 140 15.14 -3.23 -5.77
N LEU A 141 14.53 -2.09 -5.43
CA LEU A 141 13.47 -1.47 -6.22
C LEU A 141 14.00 -0.59 -7.35
N GLY A 142 15.29 -0.22 -7.33
CA GLY A 142 15.94 0.52 -8.41
C GLY A 142 15.77 2.03 -8.36
N GLY A 143 15.61 2.62 -7.17
CA GLY A 143 15.57 4.07 -6.99
C GLY A 143 14.18 4.67 -7.24
N TYR A 144 13.20 4.36 -6.41
CA TYR A 144 11.85 4.93 -6.50
C TYR A 144 11.61 5.99 -5.41
N ILE A 145 10.80 6.99 -5.72
CA ILE A 145 10.32 7.99 -4.78
C ILE A 145 8.79 8.08 -4.80
N VAL A 146 8.21 8.61 -3.73
CA VAL A 146 6.79 8.98 -3.71
C VAL A 146 6.58 10.14 -4.67
N ASP A 147 5.73 9.92 -5.68
CA ASP A 147 5.34 10.94 -6.66
C ASP A 147 4.13 11.74 -6.16
N LYS A 148 3.09 11.01 -5.75
CA LYS A 148 1.82 11.58 -5.32
C LYS A 148 1.05 10.67 -4.40
N ILE A 149 0.14 11.26 -3.63
CA ILE A 149 -0.83 10.54 -2.81
C ILE A 149 -2.20 10.80 -3.40
N ILE A 150 -2.99 9.73 -3.61
CA ILE A 150 -4.36 9.85 -4.06
C ILE A 150 -5.29 9.37 -2.96
N THR A 151 -6.14 10.26 -2.47
CA THR A 151 -7.16 9.94 -1.44
C THR A 151 -8.54 9.86 -2.08
N SER A 152 -9.40 8.97 -1.58
CA SER A 152 -10.76 8.75 -2.11
C SER A 152 -11.84 9.23 -1.14
N GLY A 153 -11.86 10.52 -0.81
CA GLY A 153 -12.72 11.10 0.22
C GLY A 153 -12.13 11.01 1.63
N VAL A 154 -12.79 11.69 2.57
CA VAL A 154 -12.29 11.97 3.93
C VAL A 154 -12.09 10.70 4.78
N ASP A 155 -12.96 9.71 4.62
CA ASP A 155 -12.87 8.40 5.30
C ASP A 155 -12.54 7.28 4.29
N GLY A 156 -12.03 7.66 3.13
CA GLY A 156 -11.77 6.78 2.00
C GLY A 156 -10.47 5.99 2.10
N GLY A 157 -10.06 5.45 0.95
CA GLY A 157 -8.75 4.85 0.78
C GLY A 157 -7.67 5.88 0.50
N LEU A 158 -6.42 5.45 0.63
CA LEU A 158 -5.21 6.21 0.31
C LEU A 158 -4.30 5.36 -0.57
N ASN A 159 -3.80 5.97 -1.66
CA ASN A 159 -2.97 5.33 -2.66
C ASN A 159 -1.67 6.13 -2.81
N ILE A 160 -0.55 5.56 -2.36
CA ILE A 160 0.78 6.15 -2.50
C ILE A 160 1.33 5.70 -3.85
N VAL A 161 1.48 6.64 -4.78
CA VAL A 161 2.00 6.38 -6.13
C VAL A 161 3.49 6.70 -6.15
N PHE A 162 4.26 5.83 -6.81
CA PHE A 162 5.70 5.96 -6.93
C PHE A 162 6.12 6.30 -8.36
N LYS A 163 7.28 6.94 -8.49
CA LYS A 163 7.98 7.11 -9.77
C LYS A 163 9.44 6.70 -9.63
N SER A 164 10.01 6.23 -10.73
CA SER A 164 11.46 5.95 -10.79
C SER A 164 12.22 7.27 -10.88
N VAL A 165 13.36 7.33 -10.20
CA VAL A 165 14.33 8.44 -10.26
C VAL A 165 15.31 8.26 -11.42
N LYS A 166 15.41 7.05 -11.99
CA LYS A 166 16.22 6.78 -13.19
C LYS A 166 15.39 7.09 -14.44
N GLY A 167 15.46 8.35 -14.88
CA GLY A 167 15.00 8.82 -16.19
C GLY A 167 16.18 9.32 -17.01
#